data_AF-A0A0D0A460-F1
#
_entry.id   AF-A0A0D0A460-F1
#
_cell.length_a   1.000
_cell.length_b   1.000
_cell.length_c   1.000
_cell.angle_alpha   90.00
_cell.angle_beta   90.00
_cell.angle_gamma   90.00
#
_symmetry.space_group_name_H-M   'P 1'
#
loop_
_entity.id
_entity.type
_entity.pdbx_description
1 polymer ?
#
loop_
_entity_poly.entity_id
_entity_poly.type
_entity_poly.pdbx_seq_one_letter_code
_entity_poly.pdbx_strand_id
1 'polypeptide(L)'
;MFRVSNVRKFLTRSSLVVATFLGANFNFLLATHLFRTWRSLSWEPVSEWEGPGFSLDRNGAQLICGLFSAYFAAASAICVFGIAGIVKNIPRFLRIYRNYLIGDFAFFTLFTCLASSAAIDPSSRSNVCDSLSRQQDFLRDAVDLGLNAENCEQWFERGLMVFMAVLLFVIVVRLHFIFAISRYYTHIVRNQEFGLMYEGALSTAPEWYHDDDLAMHRVYLLPNRNGANKQLDIVDTPLYAPVPLAQLSSQVAEELRANAEEVWVSRGQPSWDDVLPTQPLRVGQPGDPSHGPVHLTNEKP
;
A
#
# COMPACT_ATOMS: atom_id res chain seq x y z
N MET A 1 14.06 -9.52 20.62
CA MET A 1 13.30 -9.55 19.34
C MET A 1 12.63 -8.20 18.97
N PHE A 2 12.14 -7.41 19.94
CA PHE A 2 11.44 -6.13 19.68
C PHE A 2 12.26 -5.03 18.98
N ARG A 3 13.58 -4.93 19.25
CA ARG A 3 14.44 -3.89 18.65
C ARG A 3 14.56 -4.03 17.12
N VAL A 4 14.51 -5.25 16.60
CA VAL A 4 14.60 -5.54 15.15
C VAL A 4 13.31 -5.11 14.42
N SER A 5 12.15 -5.18 15.08
CA SER A 5 10.85 -4.80 14.50
C SER A 5 10.74 -3.29 14.27
N ASN A 6 11.20 -2.47 15.23
CA ASN A 6 11.14 -1.01 15.10
C ASN A 6 12.06 -0.46 14.01
N VAL A 7 13.28 -1.02 13.87
CA VAL A 7 14.23 -0.60 12.82
C VAL A 7 13.67 -0.89 11.43
N ARG A 8 13.04 -2.06 11.23
CA ARG A 8 12.43 -2.43 9.94
C ARG A 8 11.26 -1.50 9.57
N LYS A 9 10.41 -1.13 10.54
CA LYS A 9 9.30 -0.19 10.32
C LYS A 9 9.79 1.20 9.92
N PHE A 10 10.84 1.69 10.58
CA PHE A 10 11.43 2.99 10.28
C PHE A 10 12.06 3.03 8.87
N LEU A 11 12.81 1.98 8.50
CA LEU A 11 13.41 1.84 7.17
C LEU A 11 12.36 1.85 6.04
N THR A 12 11.29 1.06 6.18
CA THR A 12 10.22 1.02 5.17
C THR A 12 9.50 2.36 5.05
N ARG A 13 9.30 3.06 6.16
CA ARG A 13 8.65 4.38 6.16
C ARG A 13 9.55 5.42 5.48
N SER A 14 10.84 5.43 5.81
CA SER A 14 11.81 6.34 5.20
C SER A 14 11.93 6.10 3.70
N SER A 15 12.04 4.84 3.24
CA SER A 15 12.13 4.52 1.81
C SER A 15 10.89 4.95 1.04
N LEU A 16 9.69 4.78 1.62
CA LEU A 16 8.44 5.24 1.02
C LEU A 16 8.38 6.77 0.93
N VAL A 17 8.81 7.50 1.97
CA VAL A 17 8.86 8.96 1.94
C VAL A 17 9.84 9.47 0.89
N VAL A 18 11.05 8.90 0.83
CA VAL A 18 12.04 9.27 -0.18
C VAL A 18 11.53 9.00 -1.59
N ALA A 19 10.95 7.82 -1.84
CA ALA A 19 10.41 7.48 -3.14
C ALA A 19 9.25 8.40 -3.58
N THR A 20 8.31 8.69 -2.67
CA THR A 20 7.18 9.59 -2.96
C THR A 20 7.63 11.04 -3.15
N PHE A 21 8.65 11.49 -2.42
CA PHE A 21 9.27 12.79 -2.59
C PHE A 21 10.00 12.92 -3.94
N LEU A 22 10.81 11.92 -4.31
CA LEU A 22 11.46 11.88 -5.62
C LEU A 22 10.42 11.87 -6.75
N GLY A 23 9.35 11.10 -6.59
CA GLY A 23 8.22 11.10 -7.52
C GLY A 23 7.55 12.47 -7.64
N ALA A 24 7.32 13.17 -6.54
CA ALA A 24 6.72 14.51 -6.55
C ALA A 24 7.60 15.53 -7.31
N ASN A 25 8.90 15.55 -7.01
CA ASN A 25 9.86 16.44 -7.66
C ASN A 25 9.99 16.13 -9.15
N PHE A 26 10.10 14.86 -9.51
CA PHE A 26 10.22 14.44 -10.91
C PHE A 26 8.97 14.84 -11.72
N ASN A 27 7.77 14.55 -11.19
CA ASN A 27 6.52 14.95 -11.85
C ASN A 27 6.39 16.48 -11.94
N PHE A 28 6.80 17.23 -10.92
CA PHE A 28 6.79 18.69 -10.95
C PHE A 28 7.75 19.24 -12.01
N LEU A 29 8.98 18.72 -12.06
CA LEU A 29 9.96 19.12 -13.07
C LEU A 29 9.43 18.86 -14.49
N LEU A 30 8.87 17.67 -14.74
CA LEU A 30 8.23 17.34 -16.01
C LEU A 30 7.06 18.29 -16.34
N ALA A 31 6.20 18.58 -15.37
CA ALA A 31 5.10 19.52 -15.54
C ALA A 31 5.63 20.91 -15.93
N THR A 32 6.65 21.42 -15.23
CA THR A 32 7.23 22.74 -15.55
C THR A 32 7.91 22.77 -16.92
N HIS A 33 8.58 21.68 -17.32
CA HIS A 33 9.21 21.58 -18.63
C HIS A 33 8.15 21.55 -19.74
N LEU A 34 7.15 20.67 -19.63
CA LEU A 34 6.05 20.59 -20.58
C LEU A 34 5.25 21.90 -20.65
N PHE A 35 5.03 22.57 -19.52
CA PHE A 35 4.37 23.86 -19.48
C PHE A 35 5.19 24.94 -20.20
N ARG A 36 6.52 24.94 -20.05
CA ARG A 36 7.41 25.86 -20.79
C ARG A 36 7.36 25.57 -22.29
N THR A 37 7.47 24.31 -22.69
CA THR A 37 7.34 23.89 -24.10
C THR A 37 5.97 24.25 -24.68
N TRP A 38 4.90 24.03 -23.91
CA TRP A 38 3.54 24.40 -24.27
C TRP A 38 3.38 25.91 -24.47
N ARG A 39 4.01 26.73 -23.62
CA ARG A 39 4.05 28.18 -23.76
C ARG A 39 4.89 28.67 -24.92
N SER A 40 5.97 27.97 -25.28
CA SER A 40 6.84 28.36 -26.40
C SER A 40 6.23 28.02 -27.76
N LEU A 41 5.30 27.07 -27.82
CA LEU A 41 4.45 26.83 -28.98
C LEU A 41 3.50 28.03 -29.12
N SER A 42 3.96 29.08 -29.79
CA SER A 42 3.17 30.28 -30.06
C SER A 42 1.87 29.89 -30.78
N TRP A 43 0.76 30.51 -30.36
CA TRP A 43 -0.51 30.50 -31.09
C TRP A 43 -0.33 31.37 -32.33
N GLU A 44 0.29 30.83 -33.38
CA GLU A 44 0.18 31.45 -34.69
C GLU A 44 -1.15 31.03 -35.29
N PRO A 45 -2.02 31.99 -35.66
CA PRO A 45 -3.27 31.67 -36.31
C PRO A 45 -2.96 30.90 -37.59
N VAL A 46 -3.62 29.74 -37.74
CA VAL A 46 -3.50 28.85 -38.90
C VAL A 46 -3.62 29.71 -40.15
N SER A 47 -2.57 29.73 -40.98
CA SER A 47 -2.64 30.45 -42.25
C SER A 47 -3.74 29.80 -43.07
N GLU A 48 -4.72 30.61 -43.51
CA GLU A 48 -5.90 30.24 -44.30
C GLU A 48 -5.63 29.42 -45.58
N TRP A 49 -4.36 29.21 -45.92
CA TRP A 49 -3.89 28.54 -47.13
C TRP A 49 -3.52 27.06 -46.95
N GLU A 50 -3.53 26.52 -45.72
CA GLU A 50 -3.30 25.09 -45.49
C GLU A 50 -4.62 24.31 -45.67
N GLY A 51 -4.71 23.54 -46.75
CA GLY A 51 -5.93 22.81 -47.13
C GLY A 51 -6.40 21.76 -46.10
N PRO A 52 -7.63 21.24 -46.26
CA PRO A 52 -8.35 20.41 -45.28
C PRO A 52 -7.83 18.96 -45.14
N GLY A 53 -6.55 18.71 -45.40
CA GLY A 53 -5.92 17.42 -45.14
C GLY A 53 -5.80 17.18 -43.64
N PHE A 54 -6.08 15.95 -43.20
CA PHE A 54 -6.01 15.47 -41.81
C PHE A 54 -4.57 15.54 -41.25
N SER A 55 -4.03 16.76 -41.09
CA SER A 55 -2.84 17.00 -40.30
C SER A 55 -3.28 16.90 -38.84
N LEU A 56 -2.54 16.14 -38.04
CA LEU A 56 -2.64 16.23 -36.60
C LEU A 56 -2.18 17.64 -36.23
N ASP A 57 -3.14 18.56 -36.27
CA ASP A 57 -2.93 20.00 -36.31
C ASP A 57 -2.08 20.45 -35.12
N ARG A 58 -1.33 21.55 -35.28
CA ARG A 58 -0.52 22.17 -34.21
C ARG A 58 -1.34 22.35 -32.92
N ASN A 59 -2.64 22.58 -33.09
CA ASN A 59 -3.67 22.62 -32.05
C ASN A 59 -3.78 21.32 -31.24
N GLY A 60 -3.73 20.15 -31.89
CA GLY A 60 -3.77 18.83 -31.23
C GLY A 60 -2.53 18.57 -30.38
N ALA A 61 -1.33 18.83 -30.92
CA ALA A 61 -0.08 18.70 -30.18
C ALA A 61 -0.05 19.62 -28.94
N GLN A 62 -0.56 20.84 -29.09
CA GLN A 62 -0.69 21.80 -28.00
C GLN A 62 -1.66 21.32 -26.91
N LEU A 63 -2.81 20.76 -27.30
CA LEU A 63 -3.81 20.22 -26.37
C LEU A 63 -3.26 19.01 -25.61
N ILE A 64 -2.56 18.11 -26.32
CA ILE A 64 -1.86 16.96 -25.73
C ILE A 64 -0.80 17.43 -24.73
N CYS A 65 0.04 18.41 -25.08
CA CYS A 65 1.04 18.97 -24.17
C CYS A 65 0.42 19.60 -22.92
N GLY A 66 -0.65 20.37 -23.07
CA GLY A 66 -1.39 20.95 -21.96
C GLY A 66 -2.00 19.89 -21.05
N LEU A 67 -2.60 18.85 -21.64
CA LEU A 67 -3.17 17.72 -20.90
C LEU A 67 -2.11 16.94 -20.11
N PHE A 68 -0.96 16.64 -20.72
CA PHE A 68 0.16 16.01 -20.02
C PHE A 68 0.70 16.89 -18.89
N SER A 69 0.84 18.20 -19.13
CA SER A 69 1.26 19.15 -18.10
C SER A 69 0.30 19.14 -16.90
N ALA A 70 -1.01 19.18 -17.15
CA ALA A 70 -2.03 19.12 -16.10
C ALA A 70 -1.99 17.77 -15.35
N TYR A 71 -1.82 16.67 -16.07
CA TYR A 71 -1.67 15.33 -15.49
C TYR A 71 -0.46 15.24 -14.56
N PHE A 72 0.73 15.72 -14.98
CA PHE A 72 1.93 15.69 -14.14
C PHE A 72 1.83 16.63 -12.93
N ALA A 73 1.17 17.78 -13.08
CA ALA A 73 0.86 18.66 -11.95
C ALA A 73 -0.07 17.99 -10.93
N ALA A 74 -1.13 17.33 -11.40
CA ALA A 74 -2.03 16.54 -10.54
C ALA A 74 -1.29 15.38 -9.85
N ALA A 75 -0.44 14.66 -10.59
CA ALA A 75 0.39 13.59 -10.05
C ALA A 75 1.32 14.08 -8.93
N SER A 76 1.94 15.25 -9.11
CA SER A 76 2.77 15.89 -8.09
C SER A 76 1.96 16.22 -6.83
N ALA A 77 0.79 16.86 -6.99
CA ALA A 77 -0.10 17.16 -5.86
C ALA A 77 -0.52 15.90 -5.09
N ILE A 78 -0.83 14.82 -5.80
CA ILE A 78 -1.21 13.54 -5.20
C ILE A 78 -0.03 12.89 -4.47
N CYS A 79 1.21 13.03 -4.97
CA CYS A 79 2.40 12.59 -4.24
C CYS A 79 2.59 13.38 -2.93
N VAL A 80 2.29 14.68 -2.91
CA VAL A 80 2.30 15.49 -1.67
C VAL A 80 1.25 14.98 -0.67
N PHE A 81 0.04 14.65 -1.13
CA PHE A 81 -0.97 13.98 -0.28
C PHE A 81 -0.50 12.62 0.24
N GLY A 82 0.22 11.85 -0.59
CA GLY A 82 0.85 10.60 -0.19
C GLY A 82 1.87 10.79 0.94
N ILE A 83 2.78 11.76 0.79
CA ILE A 83 3.77 12.12 1.83
C ILE A 83 3.05 12.53 3.11
N ALA A 84 2.05 13.41 3.02
CA ALA A 84 1.26 13.83 4.18
C ALA A 84 0.57 12.65 4.89
N GLY A 85 0.04 11.69 4.11
CA GLY A 85 -0.54 10.45 4.63
C GLY A 85 0.47 9.56 5.36
N ILE A 86 1.69 9.43 4.82
CA ILE A 86 2.76 8.63 5.43
C ILE A 86 3.33 9.31 6.69
N VAL A 87 3.51 10.64 6.67
CA VAL A 87 4.07 11.42 7.80
C VAL A 87 3.06 11.53 8.94
N LYS A 88 1.79 11.78 8.64
CA LYS A 88 0.74 11.91 9.66
C LYS A 88 0.06 10.58 10.02
N ASN A 89 0.41 9.48 9.37
CA ASN A 89 -0.22 8.16 9.53
C ASN A 89 -1.76 8.20 9.37
N ILE A 90 -2.27 9.03 8.46
CA ILE A 90 -3.70 9.17 8.22
C ILE A 90 -4.13 8.19 7.11
N PRO A 91 -4.93 7.15 7.41
CA PRO A 91 -5.29 6.11 6.44
C PRO A 91 -6.11 6.65 5.27
N ARG A 92 -6.91 7.71 5.47
CA ARG A 92 -7.76 8.32 4.44
C ARG A 92 -6.93 8.85 3.27
N PHE A 93 -5.84 9.58 3.56
CA PHE A 93 -4.92 10.08 2.53
C PHE A 93 -4.19 8.94 1.82
N LEU A 94 -3.74 7.93 2.56
CA LEU A 94 -3.08 6.75 1.98
C LEU A 94 -4.01 5.96 1.06
N ARG A 95 -5.31 5.86 1.38
CA ARG A 95 -6.31 5.19 0.52
C ARG A 95 -6.48 5.90 -0.81
N ILE A 96 -6.62 7.23 -0.78
CA ILE A 96 -6.72 8.06 -2.00
C ILE A 96 -5.44 7.90 -2.83
N TYR A 97 -4.27 8.05 -2.19
CA TYR A 97 -2.98 7.91 -2.85
C TYR A 97 -2.80 6.55 -3.51
N ARG A 98 -3.10 5.46 -2.79
CA ARG A 98 -3.02 4.09 -3.30
C ARG A 98 -3.95 3.87 -4.50
N ASN A 99 -5.21 4.29 -4.39
CA ASN A 99 -6.18 4.10 -5.46
C ASN A 99 -5.77 4.90 -6.72
N TYR A 100 -5.23 6.11 -6.54
CA TYR A 100 -4.65 6.87 -7.63
C TYR A 100 -3.48 6.14 -8.29
N LEU A 101 -2.51 5.62 -7.53
CA LEU A 101 -1.38 4.87 -8.10
C LEU A 101 -1.81 3.63 -8.88
N ILE A 102 -2.86 2.92 -8.43
CA ILE A 102 -3.42 1.78 -9.16
C ILE A 102 -4.03 2.24 -10.49
N GLY A 103 -4.82 3.31 -10.47
CA GLY A 103 -5.40 3.89 -11.68
C GLY A 103 -4.33 4.38 -12.65
N ASP A 104 -3.32 5.08 -12.14
CA ASP A 104 -2.18 5.59 -12.89
C ASP A 104 -1.38 4.46 -13.55
N PHE A 105 -1.13 3.38 -12.81
CA PHE A 105 -0.46 2.20 -13.33
C PHE A 105 -1.28 1.51 -14.43
N ALA A 106 -2.59 1.36 -14.24
CA ALA A 106 -3.46 0.78 -15.26
C ALA A 106 -3.48 1.63 -16.53
N PHE A 107 -3.66 2.95 -16.40
CA PHE A 107 -3.64 3.88 -17.52
C PHE A 107 -2.29 3.88 -18.25
N PHE A 108 -1.18 3.96 -17.52
CA PHE A 108 0.17 3.93 -18.10
C PHE A 108 0.48 2.60 -18.80
N THR A 109 0.05 1.47 -18.23
CA THR A 109 0.24 0.15 -18.84
C THR A 109 -0.59 0.01 -20.11
N LEU A 110 -1.86 0.44 -20.08
CA LEU A 110 -2.71 0.44 -21.28
C LEU A 110 -2.14 1.33 -22.38
N PHE A 111 -1.73 2.56 -22.05
CA PHE A 111 -1.10 3.46 -23.00
C PHE A 111 0.19 2.87 -23.58
N THR A 112 1.03 2.26 -22.72
CA THR A 112 2.25 1.56 -23.16
C THR A 112 1.90 0.45 -24.14
N CYS A 113 0.96 -0.44 -23.82
CA CYS A 113 0.54 -1.52 -24.71
C CYS A 113 0.04 -1.00 -26.07
N LEU A 114 -0.78 0.06 -26.06
CA LEU A 114 -1.28 0.68 -27.28
C LEU A 114 -0.15 1.29 -28.11
N ALA A 115 0.76 2.02 -27.47
CA ALA A 115 1.95 2.60 -28.12
C ALA A 115 2.85 1.51 -28.71
N SER A 116 3.09 0.41 -27.98
CA SER A 116 3.84 -0.74 -28.48
C SER A 116 3.17 -1.38 -29.67
N SER A 117 1.84 -1.59 -29.63
CA SER A 117 1.11 -2.17 -30.76
C SER A 117 1.18 -1.28 -32.00
N ALA A 118 1.08 0.04 -31.82
CA ALA A 118 1.19 0.99 -32.91
C ALA A 118 2.60 1.04 -33.49
N ALA A 119 3.63 0.90 -32.65
CA ALA A 119 5.03 0.97 -33.06
C ALA A 119 5.54 -0.31 -33.77
N ILE A 120 4.88 -1.45 -33.56
CA ILE A 120 5.21 -2.71 -34.24
C ILE A 120 4.69 -2.73 -35.69
N ASP A 121 3.67 -1.93 -36.01
CA ASP A 121 3.12 -1.85 -37.36
C ASP A 121 4.19 -1.34 -38.35
N PRO A 122 4.53 -2.09 -39.42
CA PRO A 122 5.48 -1.63 -40.44
C PRO A 122 5.07 -0.29 -41.08
N SER A 123 3.77 -0.02 -41.22
CA SER A 123 3.28 1.20 -41.85
C SER A 123 3.56 2.46 -41.00
N SER A 124 3.51 2.34 -39.67
CA SER A 124 3.82 3.46 -38.78
C SER A 124 5.32 3.77 -38.82
N ARG A 125 6.17 2.74 -38.90
CA ARG A 125 7.63 2.88 -39.01
C ARG A 125 8.05 3.61 -40.27
N SER A 126 7.50 3.22 -41.43
CA SER A 126 7.78 3.90 -42.70
C SER A 126 7.31 5.35 -42.68
N ASN A 127 6.13 5.63 -42.11
CA ASN A 127 5.58 6.99 -42.01
C ASN A 127 6.42 7.90 -41.11
N VAL A 128 6.95 7.36 -40.01
CA VAL A 128 7.83 8.09 -39.09
C VAL A 128 9.17 8.39 -39.75
N CYS A 129 9.79 7.43 -40.45
CA CYS A 129 11.03 7.67 -41.19
C CYS A 129 10.82 8.67 -42.35
N ASP A 130 9.70 8.63 -43.08
CA ASP A 130 9.38 9.63 -44.10
C ASP A 130 9.22 11.02 -43.48
N SER A 131 8.52 11.12 -42.35
CA SER A 131 8.34 12.38 -41.62
C SER A 131 9.66 12.95 -41.09
N LEU A 132 10.52 12.11 -40.51
CA LEU A 132 11.86 12.47 -40.06
C LEU A 132 12.75 12.94 -41.21
N SER A 133 12.65 12.29 -42.38
CA SER A 133 13.42 12.67 -43.57
C SER A 133 13.11 14.09 -44.05
N ARG A 134 11.88 14.58 -43.82
CA ARG A 134 11.46 15.94 -44.16
C ARG A 134 11.99 17.00 -43.19
N GLN A 135 12.34 16.62 -41.95
CA GLN A 135 12.93 17.52 -40.96
C GLN A 135 14.47 17.40 -40.97
N GLN A 136 15.11 18.01 -41.96
CA GLN A 136 16.56 17.92 -42.14
C GLN A 136 17.37 18.47 -40.94
N ASP A 137 16.81 19.41 -40.17
CA ASP A 137 17.49 19.97 -38.99
C ASP A 137 17.69 18.93 -37.89
N PHE A 138 16.71 18.04 -37.66
CA PHE A 138 16.82 16.95 -36.68
C PHE A 138 17.80 15.86 -37.14
N LEU A 139 17.78 15.56 -38.44
CA LEU A 139 18.72 14.60 -39.03
C LEU A 139 20.16 15.07 -38.89
N ARG A 140 20.42 16.38 -38.94
CA ARG A 140 21.78 16.92 -38.83
C ARG A 140 22.44 16.56 -37.50
N ASP A 141 21.72 16.69 -36.39
CA ASP A 141 22.21 16.32 -35.05
C ASP A 141 22.24 14.79 -34.85
N ALA A 142 21.34 14.05 -35.52
CA ALA A 142 21.26 12.60 -35.42
C ALA A 142 22.26 11.85 -36.33
N VAL A 143 22.74 12.48 -37.40
CA VAL A 143 23.77 11.92 -38.29
C VAL A 143 25.07 11.66 -37.53
N ASP A 144 25.40 12.51 -36.56
CA ASP A 144 26.57 12.31 -35.67
C ASP A 144 26.41 11.06 -34.77
N LEU A 145 25.17 10.64 -34.52
CA LEU A 145 24.84 9.37 -33.84
C LEU A 145 24.84 8.17 -34.81
N GLY A 146 25.11 8.38 -36.10
CA GLY A 146 25.09 7.35 -37.15
C GLY A 146 23.70 7.08 -37.71
N LEU A 147 22.74 7.99 -37.53
CA LEU A 147 21.42 7.90 -38.14
C LEU A 147 21.49 8.31 -39.62
N ASN A 148 21.45 7.35 -40.53
CA ASN A 148 21.31 7.60 -41.97
C ASN A 148 19.89 7.22 -42.43
N ALA A 149 19.38 7.86 -43.50
CA ALA A 149 18.06 7.57 -44.05
C ALA A 149 17.88 6.08 -44.41
N GLU A 150 18.94 5.45 -44.93
CA GLU A 150 18.97 4.01 -45.27
C GLU A 150 18.91 3.10 -44.03
N ASN A 151 19.41 3.57 -42.89
CA ASN A 151 19.44 2.83 -41.62
C ASN A 151 18.33 3.27 -40.66
N CYS A 152 17.45 4.19 -41.07
CA CYS A 152 16.42 4.77 -40.20
C CYS A 152 15.53 3.70 -39.56
N GLU A 153 15.07 2.72 -40.36
CA GLU A 153 14.19 1.67 -39.88
C GLU A 153 14.88 0.77 -38.84
N GLN A 154 16.13 0.39 -39.07
CA GLN A 154 16.90 -0.44 -38.13
C GLN A 154 17.21 0.31 -36.83
N TRP A 155 17.55 1.60 -36.93
CA TRP A 155 17.77 2.44 -35.75
C TRP A 155 16.49 2.63 -34.95
N PHE A 156 15.36 2.86 -35.63
CA PHE A 156 14.05 2.97 -35.00
C PHE A 156 13.69 1.67 -34.28
N GLU A 157 13.89 0.52 -34.91
CA GLU A 157 13.63 -0.78 -34.29
C GLU A 157 14.48 -1.01 -33.03
N ARG A 158 15.79 -0.71 -33.09
CA ARG A 158 16.68 -0.80 -31.92
C ARG A 158 16.29 0.19 -30.82
N GLY A 159 16.00 1.43 -31.18
CA GLY A 159 15.54 2.47 -30.26
C GLY A 159 14.23 2.07 -29.58
N LEU A 160 13.29 1.51 -30.34
CA LEU A 160 12.02 1.00 -29.84
C LEU A 160 12.24 -0.17 -28.87
N MET A 161 13.12 -1.12 -29.17
CA MET A 161 13.45 -2.23 -28.26
C MET A 161 14.03 -1.72 -26.93
N VAL A 162 14.98 -0.78 -26.98
CA VAL A 162 15.56 -0.16 -25.77
C VAL A 162 14.48 0.59 -24.98
N PHE A 163 13.66 1.38 -25.67
CA PHE A 163 12.56 2.13 -25.06
C PHE A 163 11.55 1.19 -24.38
N MET A 164 11.15 0.10 -25.04
CA MET A 164 10.27 -0.92 -24.48
C MET A 164 10.86 -1.59 -23.24
N ALA A 165 12.16 -1.91 -23.26
CA ALA A 165 12.85 -2.46 -22.09
C ALA A 165 12.84 -1.48 -20.91
N VAL A 166 13.07 -0.18 -21.16
CA VAL A 166 13.00 0.87 -20.13
C VAL A 166 11.58 1.03 -19.58
N LEU A 167 10.56 1.04 -20.44
CA LEU A 167 9.16 1.11 -20.00
C LEU A 167 8.78 -0.09 -19.13
N LEU A 168 9.17 -1.30 -19.52
CA LEU A 168 8.95 -2.50 -18.73
C LEU A 168 9.61 -2.41 -17.35
N PHE A 169 10.85 -1.93 -17.29
CA PHE A 169 11.54 -1.68 -16.02
C PHE A 169 10.78 -0.67 -15.14
N VAL A 170 10.30 0.43 -15.72
CA VAL A 170 9.49 1.43 -15.00
C VAL A 170 8.18 0.83 -14.49
N ILE A 171 7.50 -0.02 -15.27
CA ILE A 171 6.28 -0.74 -14.85
C ILE A 171 6.58 -1.61 -13.63
N VAL A 172 7.67 -2.39 -13.65
CA VAL A 172 8.06 -3.26 -12.52
C VAL A 172 8.33 -2.43 -11.27
N VAL A 173 9.07 -1.32 -11.40
CA VAL A 173 9.36 -0.41 -10.28
C VAL A 173 8.06 0.19 -9.72
N ARG A 174 7.15 0.68 -10.57
CA ARG A 174 5.84 1.22 -10.15
C ARG A 174 4.99 0.16 -9.45
N LEU A 175 4.95 -1.05 -9.99
CA LEU A 175 4.23 -2.17 -9.40
C LEU A 175 4.77 -2.51 -8.01
N HIS A 176 6.10 -2.52 -7.84
CA HIS A 176 6.73 -2.72 -6.53
C HIS A 176 6.29 -1.67 -5.51
N PHE A 177 6.25 -0.39 -5.90
CA PHE A 177 5.76 0.69 -5.03
C PHE A 177 4.29 0.53 -4.64
N ILE A 178 3.43 0.13 -5.58
CA ILE A 178 2.01 -0.13 -5.30
C ILE A 178 1.85 -1.24 -4.26
N PHE A 179 2.61 -2.33 -4.40
CA PHE A 179 2.60 -3.41 -3.41
C PHE A 179 3.12 -2.96 -2.04
N ALA A 180 4.22 -2.18 -2.02
CA ALA A 180 4.80 -1.66 -0.79
C ALA A 180 3.81 -0.75 -0.03
N ILE A 181 3.17 0.18 -0.73
CA ILE A 181 2.15 1.09 -0.16
C ILE A 181 0.91 0.33 0.28
N SER A 182 0.47 -0.67 -0.50
CA SER A 182 -0.70 -1.48 -0.15
C SER A 182 -0.46 -2.28 1.13
N ARG A 183 0.73 -2.89 1.29
CA ARG A 183 1.13 -3.57 2.54
C ARG A 183 1.20 -2.60 3.71
N TYR A 184 1.79 -1.42 3.51
CA TYR A 184 1.88 -0.38 4.53
C TYR A 184 0.49 0.08 4.98
N TYR A 185 -0.42 0.31 4.04
CA TYR A 185 -1.81 0.66 4.30
C TYR A 185 -2.53 -0.42 5.13
N THR A 186 -2.44 -1.69 4.72
CA THR A 186 -3.06 -2.80 5.47
C THR A 186 -2.51 -2.90 6.89
N HIS A 187 -1.23 -2.64 7.10
CA HIS A 187 -0.62 -2.64 8.43
C HIS A 187 -1.14 -1.47 9.29
N ILE A 188 -1.32 -0.26 8.74
CA ILE A 188 -1.89 0.86 9.48
C ILE A 188 -3.36 0.60 9.85
N VAL A 189 -4.16 0.13 8.90
CA VAL A 189 -5.59 -0.15 9.13
C VAL A 189 -5.76 -1.20 10.23
N ARG A 190 -5.00 -2.29 10.17
CA ARG A 190 -5.01 -3.32 11.22
C ARG A 190 -4.66 -2.74 12.59
N ASN A 191 -3.62 -1.91 12.68
CA ASN A 191 -3.19 -1.36 13.97
C ASN A 191 -4.19 -0.34 14.54
N GLN A 192 -4.93 0.39 13.70
CA GLN A 192 -5.95 1.33 14.16
C GLN A 192 -7.19 0.63 14.72
N GLU A 193 -7.62 -0.47 14.11
CA GLU A 193 -8.73 -1.27 14.63
C GLU A 193 -8.43 -1.80 16.04
N PHE A 194 -7.19 -2.22 16.30
CA PHE A 194 -6.77 -2.65 17.63
C PHE A 194 -6.66 -1.49 18.65
N GLY A 195 -6.26 -0.29 18.22
CA GLY A 195 -6.13 0.87 19.11
C GLY A 195 -7.48 1.40 19.61
N LEU A 196 -8.46 1.54 18.71
CA LEU A 196 -9.79 2.06 19.06
C LEU A 196 -10.56 1.12 20.01
N MET A 197 -10.32 -0.19 19.93
CA MET A 197 -10.96 -1.16 20.82
C MET A 197 -10.46 -1.06 22.27
N TYR A 198 -9.21 -0.62 22.49
CA TYR A 198 -8.67 -0.41 23.83
C TYR A 198 -9.07 0.94 24.44
N GLU A 199 -9.14 2.00 23.63
CA GLU A 199 -9.47 3.34 24.11
C GLU A 199 -10.96 3.49 24.45
N GLY A 200 -11.84 2.80 23.70
CA GLY A 200 -13.27 2.74 24.02
C GLY A 200 -13.61 1.91 25.26
N ALA A 201 -12.75 0.97 25.67
CA ALA A 201 -12.93 0.17 26.88
C ALA A 201 -12.49 0.90 28.16
N LEU A 202 -11.58 1.88 28.05
CA LEU A 202 -11.14 2.68 29.21
C LEU A 202 -12.05 3.87 29.50
N SER A 203 -12.77 4.40 28.50
CA SER A 203 -13.50 5.66 28.66
C SER A 203 -14.91 5.52 29.26
N THR A 204 -15.36 4.31 29.58
CA THR A 204 -16.64 4.06 30.28
C THR A 204 -16.49 3.39 31.65
N ALA A 205 -15.27 3.23 32.15
CA ALA A 205 -15.08 2.91 33.56
C ALA A 205 -15.31 4.20 34.37
N PRO A 206 -16.36 4.29 35.19
CA PRO A 206 -16.52 5.41 36.09
C PRO A 206 -15.29 5.48 37.00
N GLU A 207 -14.84 6.69 37.27
CA GLU A 207 -13.73 7.10 38.12
C GLU A 207 -13.89 6.54 39.55
N TRP A 208 -13.67 5.24 39.71
CA TRP A 208 -13.55 4.60 41.01
C TRP A 208 -12.06 4.44 41.27
N TYR A 209 -11.57 5.29 42.17
CA TYR A 209 -10.36 5.11 42.95
C TYR A 209 -10.11 3.63 43.25
N HIS A 210 -9.11 3.01 42.63
CA HIS A 210 -8.53 1.79 43.18
C HIS A 210 -7.06 1.62 42.78
N ASP A 211 -6.26 1.64 43.83
CA ASP A 211 -4.97 0.99 44.06
C ASP A 211 -4.41 0.06 42.97
N ASP A 212 -3.10 0.20 42.79
CA ASP A 212 -2.21 -0.40 41.78
C ASP A 212 -2.06 -1.94 41.84
N ASP A 213 -3.14 -2.70 41.99
CA ASP A 213 -3.09 -4.16 41.98
C ASP A 213 -3.73 -4.74 40.72
N LEU A 214 -2.86 -5.04 39.75
CA LEU A 214 -3.04 -6.07 38.73
C LEU A 214 -4.36 -6.00 37.95
N ALA A 215 -4.44 -5.12 36.95
CA ALA A 215 -5.51 -5.09 35.96
C ALA A 215 -5.61 -6.44 35.19
N MET A 216 -6.33 -7.39 35.78
CA MET A 216 -6.63 -8.69 35.20
C MET A 216 -7.56 -8.48 34.01
N HIS A 217 -7.17 -9.01 32.85
CA HIS A 217 -8.00 -8.96 31.65
C HIS A 217 -8.78 -10.28 31.54
N ARG A 218 -10.10 -10.19 31.37
CA ARG A 218 -10.97 -11.37 31.17
C ARG A 218 -10.80 -11.88 29.74
N VAL A 219 -10.41 -13.13 29.59
CA VAL A 219 -10.28 -13.82 28.30
C VAL A 219 -11.20 -15.04 28.31
N TYR A 220 -11.90 -15.26 27.21
CA TYR A 220 -12.77 -16.41 27.01
C TYR A 220 -11.99 -17.49 26.26
N LEU A 221 -11.75 -18.63 26.91
CA LEU A 221 -11.12 -19.80 26.32
C LEU A 221 -12.19 -20.67 25.68
N LEU A 222 -12.02 -20.96 24.39
CA LEU A 222 -12.92 -21.84 23.67
C LEU A 222 -12.46 -23.30 23.86
N PRO A 223 -13.36 -24.24 24.22
CA PRO A 223 -12.99 -25.63 24.37
C PRO A 223 -12.45 -26.19 23.06
N ASN A 224 -11.31 -26.89 23.12
CA ASN A 224 -10.71 -27.52 21.96
C ASN A 224 -11.61 -28.67 21.49
N ARG A 225 -12.41 -28.43 20.45
CA ARG A 225 -13.40 -29.37 19.90
C ARG A 225 -12.76 -30.66 19.35
N ASN A 226 -11.43 -30.71 19.20
CA ASN A 226 -10.68 -31.85 18.64
C ASN A 226 -10.01 -32.77 19.69
N GLY A 227 -10.37 -32.67 20.97
CA GLY A 227 -9.75 -33.42 22.07
C GLY A 227 -9.91 -34.96 22.07
N ALA A 228 -10.45 -35.58 21.02
CA ALA A 228 -10.68 -37.04 20.97
C ALA A 228 -9.44 -37.88 20.60
N ASN A 229 -8.35 -37.28 20.11
CA ASN A 229 -7.12 -38.01 19.74
C ASN A 229 -5.91 -37.51 20.54
N LYS A 230 -5.88 -37.82 21.85
CA LYS A 230 -4.72 -37.59 22.72
C LYS A 230 -3.64 -38.65 22.48
N GLN A 231 -2.77 -38.46 21.49
CA GLN A 231 -1.50 -39.20 21.42
C GLN A 231 -0.41 -38.58 20.54
N LEU A 232 -0.20 -37.26 20.56
CA LEU A 232 1.08 -36.69 20.14
C LEU A 232 1.56 -35.65 21.14
N ASP A 233 2.60 -36.04 21.87
CA ASP A 233 3.28 -35.34 22.95
C ASP A 233 4.23 -34.27 22.38
N ILE A 234 3.68 -33.34 21.59
CA ILE A 234 4.38 -32.14 21.14
C ILE A 234 3.80 -30.98 21.94
N VAL A 235 4.66 -30.27 22.66
CA VAL A 235 4.35 -29.10 23.50
C VAL A 235 3.90 -27.94 22.61
N ASP A 236 2.69 -28.04 22.06
CA ASP A 236 2.03 -26.97 21.34
C ASP A 236 1.49 -25.98 22.36
N THR A 237 2.20 -24.86 22.50
CA THR A 237 1.71 -23.71 23.27
C THR A 237 0.42 -23.23 22.61
N PRO A 238 -0.73 -23.19 23.32
CA PRO A 238 -2.00 -22.79 22.71
C PRO A 238 -1.90 -21.36 22.18
N LEU A 239 -2.04 -21.19 20.87
CA LEU A 239 -2.05 -19.89 20.21
C LEU A 239 -3.47 -19.32 20.26
N TYR A 240 -3.71 -18.35 21.14
CA TYR A 240 -4.99 -17.65 21.21
C TYR A 240 -5.05 -16.54 20.15
N ALA A 241 -6.11 -16.53 19.35
CA ALA A 241 -6.41 -15.45 18.40
C ALA A 241 -7.76 -14.80 18.76
N PRO A 242 -7.86 -13.47 18.78
CA PRO A 242 -9.13 -12.79 19.03
C PRO A 242 -10.12 -13.10 17.90
N VAL A 243 -11.29 -13.62 18.25
CA VAL A 243 -12.38 -13.89 17.29
C VAL A 243 -13.41 -12.76 17.39
N PRO A 244 -13.60 -11.94 16.34
CA PRO A 244 -14.61 -10.91 16.34
C PRO A 244 -16.01 -11.55 16.32
N LEU A 245 -16.75 -11.46 17.42
CA LEU A 245 -18.08 -12.06 17.55
C LEU A 245 -19.08 -11.54 16.50
N ALA A 246 -18.87 -10.34 15.95
CA ALA A 246 -19.70 -9.75 14.90
C ALA A 246 -19.60 -10.46 13.54
N GLN A 247 -18.56 -11.28 13.32
CA GLN A 247 -18.38 -12.05 12.08
C GLN A 247 -18.96 -13.47 12.17
N LEU A 248 -19.40 -13.89 13.36
CA LEU A 248 -20.01 -15.18 13.59
C LEU A 248 -21.53 -15.08 13.44
N SER A 249 -22.18 -16.17 13.03
CA SER A 249 -23.63 -16.24 13.11
C SER A 249 -24.06 -16.09 14.56
N SER A 250 -25.23 -15.48 14.78
CA SER A 250 -25.77 -15.25 16.14
C SER A 250 -25.79 -16.54 16.96
N GLN A 251 -26.18 -17.66 16.33
CA GLN A 251 -26.25 -18.97 16.97
C GLN A 251 -24.86 -19.52 17.37
N VAL A 252 -23.85 -19.36 16.52
CA VAL A 252 -22.47 -19.79 16.85
C VAL A 252 -21.89 -18.88 17.93
N ALA A 253 -22.11 -17.57 17.85
CA ALA A 253 -21.64 -16.65 18.89
C ALA A 253 -22.27 -16.96 20.26
N GLU A 254 -23.53 -17.37 20.29
CA GLU A 254 -24.23 -17.78 21.50
C GLU A 254 -23.72 -19.13 22.03
N GLU A 255 -23.53 -20.13 21.16
CA GLU A 255 -22.92 -21.42 21.51
C GLU A 255 -21.50 -21.24 22.07
N LEU A 256 -20.70 -20.37 21.45
CA LEU A 256 -19.35 -20.07 21.90
C LEU A 256 -19.35 -19.33 23.25
N ARG A 257 -20.31 -18.43 23.49
CA ARG A 257 -20.47 -17.79 24.82
C ARG A 257 -20.91 -18.78 25.89
N ALA A 258 -21.80 -19.71 25.55
CA ALA A 258 -22.30 -20.71 26.50
C ALA A 258 -21.23 -21.74 26.89
N ASN A 259 -20.29 -22.04 25.99
CA ASN A 259 -19.26 -23.06 26.20
C ASN A 259 -17.87 -22.51 26.51
N ALA A 260 -17.67 -21.18 26.48
CA ALA A 260 -16.37 -20.60 26.77
C ALA A 260 -16.06 -20.65 28.26
N GLU A 261 -14.86 -21.08 28.61
CA GLU A 261 -14.33 -21.00 29.96
C GLU A 261 -13.73 -19.62 30.19
N GLU A 262 -14.12 -18.97 31.28
CA GLU A 262 -13.63 -17.65 31.62
C GLU A 262 -12.33 -17.74 32.40
N VAL A 263 -11.27 -17.15 31.86
CA VAL A 263 -9.97 -17.10 32.52
C VAL A 263 -9.53 -15.65 32.65
N TRP A 264 -9.12 -15.29 33.86
CA TRP A 264 -8.54 -13.99 34.17
C TRP A 264 -7.04 -14.07 33.96
N VAL A 265 -6.51 -13.25 33.06
CA VAL A 265 -5.09 -13.20 32.75
C VAL A 265 -4.53 -11.90 33.26
N SER A 266 -3.65 -11.96 34.26
CA SER A 266 -2.81 -10.83 34.62
C SER A 266 -1.85 -10.56 33.47
N ARG A 267 -1.88 -9.35 32.91
CA ARG A 267 -0.83 -8.93 31.98
C ARG A 267 0.43 -8.71 32.82
N GLY A 268 1.19 -9.77 33.02
CA GLY A 268 2.53 -9.67 33.58
C GLY A 268 3.29 -8.67 32.74
N GLN A 269 3.57 -7.50 33.31
CA GLN A 269 4.52 -6.58 32.73
C GLN A 269 5.81 -7.42 32.61
N PRO A 270 6.38 -7.62 31.41
CA PRO A 270 7.62 -8.36 31.30
C PRO A 270 8.66 -7.57 32.09
N SER A 271 8.96 -7.99 33.32
CA SER A 271 10.08 -7.47 34.07
C SER A 271 11.32 -7.86 33.27
N TRP A 272 11.99 -6.87 32.70
CA TRP A 272 13.20 -7.10 31.91
C TRP A 272 14.39 -7.53 32.79
N ASP A 273 14.19 -7.57 34.11
CA ASP A 273 15.24 -7.82 35.09
C ASP A 273 15.42 -9.31 35.44
N ASP A 274 14.50 -10.21 35.04
CA ASP A 274 14.57 -11.65 35.34
C ASP A 274 14.81 -12.53 34.10
N VAL A 275 15.71 -12.14 33.20
CA VAL A 275 16.22 -13.08 32.17
C VAL A 275 17.39 -13.86 32.75
N LEU A 276 17.08 -14.79 33.65
CA LEU A 276 17.89 -15.97 33.92
C LEU A 276 17.22 -17.18 33.24
N PRO A 277 17.97 -18.04 32.54
CA PRO A 277 17.36 -19.18 31.87
C PRO A 277 16.90 -20.22 32.88
N THR A 278 15.76 -20.83 32.57
CA THR A 278 15.18 -22.08 33.13
C THR A 278 14.52 -22.03 34.50
N GLN A 279 13.20 -21.83 34.50
CA GLN A 279 12.29 -22.78 35.15
C GLN A 279 10.94 -22.82 34.40
N PRO A 280 10.40 -24.02 34.08
CA PRO A 280 9.07 -24.15 33.49
C PRO A 280 8.00 -23.68 34.47
N LEU A 281 7.04 -22.90 33.96
CA LEU A 281 5.84 -22.45 34.65
C LEU A 281 5.14 -23.64 35.33
N ARG A 282 5.15 -23.64 36.66
CA ARG A 282 4.40 -24.57 37.49
C ARG A 282 2.95 -24.10 37.48
N VAL A 283 2.11 -24.76 36.69
CA VAL A 283 0.65 -24.61 36.75
C VAL A 283 0.24 -24.96 38.18
N GLY A 284 -0.39 -24.02 38.88
CA GLY A 284 -0.95 -24.24 40.20
C GLY A 284 -1.94 -25.40 40.15
N GLN A 285 -1.63 -26.46 40.89
CA GLN A 285 -2.49 -27.61 41.08
C GLN A 285 -3.82 -27.14 41.71
N PRO A 286 -4.99 -27.59 41.22
CA PRO A 286 -6.26 -27.32 41.89
C PRO A 286 -6.22 -27.97 43.28
N GLY A 287 -6.37 -27.15 44.32
CA GLY A 287 -6.45 -27.62 45.69
C GLY A 287 -7.64 -28.56 45.90
N ASP A 288 -7.42 -29.57 46.73
CA ASP A 288 -8.40 -30.57 47.15
C ASP A 288 -9.77 -29.97 47.52
N PRO A 289 -10.89 -30.60 47.09
CA PRO A 289 -12.22 -30.24 47.57
C PRO A 289 -12.42 -30.79 48.99
N SER A 290 -12.02 -30.02 49.99
CA SER A 290 -12.45 -30.26 51.37
C SER A 290 -13.93 -29.89 51.52
N HIS A 291 -14.77 -30.92 51.59
CA HIS A 291 -16.18 -30.86 51.94
C HIS A 291 -16.47 -29.99 53.18
N GLY A 292 -17.43 -29.07 53.04
CA GLY A 292 -18.20 -28.51 54.13
C GLY A 292 -19.64 -28.23 53.64
N PRO A 293 -20.69 -28.74 54.31
CA PRO A 293 -22.07 -28.48 53.90
C PRO A 293 -22.47 -27.03 54.26
N VAL A 294 -22.83 -26.25 53.25
CA VAL A 294 -23.44 -24.94 53.42
C VAL A 294 -24.93 -25.13 53.69
N HIS A 295 -25.35 -24.91 54.93
CA HIS A 295 -26.76 -24.79 55.30
C HIS A 295 -27.31 -23.44 54.81
N LEU A 296 -28.27 -23.49 53.89
CA LEU A 296 -29.12 -22.34 53.55
C LEU A 296 -30.35 -22.35 54.46
N THR A 297 -30.38 -21.44 55.43
CA THR A 297 -31.60 -21.10 56.17
C THR A 297 -32.37 -20.04 55.40
N ASN A 298 -33.55 -20.41 54.91
CA ASN A 298 -34.56 -19.47 54.43
C ASN A 298 -35.27 -18.88 55.64
N GLU A 299 -35.03 -17.59 55.94
CA GLU A 299 -35.97 -16.78 56.71
C GLU A 299 -36.58 -15.72 55.81
N LYS A 300 -37.91 -15.72 55.81
CA LYS A 300 -38.82 -14.81 55.14
C LYS A 300 -39.24 -13.73 56.15
N PRO A 301 -39.61 -12.54 55.66
CA PRO A 301 -40.95 -12.05 56.02
C PRO A 301 -41.87 -11.97 54.80
#